data_AF-A0A2D5YII4-F1
#
_entry.id   AF-A0A2D5YII4-F1
#
_cell.length_a   1.000
_cell.length_b   1.000
_cell.length_c   1.000
_cell.angle_alpha   90.00
_cell.angle_beta   90.00
_cell.angle_gamma   90.00
#
_symmetry.space_group_name_H-M   'P 1'
#
loop_
_entity.id
_entity.type
_entity.pdbx_description
1 polymer ?
#
loop_
_entity_poly.entity_id
_entity_poly.type
_entity_poly.pdbx_seq_one_letter_code
_entity_poly.pdbx_strand_id
1 'polypeptide(L)'
;MGYGALAGGRVAAVTPLMQLPDALVKHLHEQLTDQADSDDAHVVRGSALGWGVLGRHQQRDAELRSSLELPAPDSSGIEGAREELLRGAACVLLRLSPTAHLATAREQFEVVLEEALPDLPEDLDGDVATEPLRLARQARAGLSEVAFLASEYGRCRNEAELARELIPPYLLYQPHRKGYPHELMARGIAEADAGPVVRGAEMQEEFLQYALDVGYLKPWEDAYLVAYTLARVGRRWLDEHGA
;
A
#
# COMPACT_ATOMS: atom_id res chain seq x y z
N MET A 1 -23.32 17.40 -48.81
CA MET A 1 -22.04 17.92 -48.26
C MET A 1 -22.34 18.49 -46.89
N GLY A 2 -21.81 18.06 -45.75
CA GLY A 2 -20.99 16.91 -45.39
C GLY A 2 -21.26 16.64 -43.92
N TYR A 3 -21.33 15.36 -43.55
CA TYR A 3 -21.28 14.92 -42.15
C TYR A 3 -19.89 15.19 -41.59
N GLY A 4 -19.82 15.71 -40.36
CA GLY A 4 -18.58 15.87 -39.60
C GLY A 4 -18.80 15.47 -38.15
N ALA A 5 -18.77 14.16 -37.90
CA ALA A 5 -18.51 13.60 -36.59
C ALA A 5 -16.99 13.65 -36.30
N LEU A 6 -16.63 13.33 -35.05
CA LEU A 6 -15.27 13.14 -34.48
C LEU A 6 -14.65 14.44 -33.92
N ALA A 7 -14.12 14.50 -32.70
CA ALA A 7 -13.57 13.48 -31.82
C ALA A 7 -14.00 13.77 -30.36
N GLY A 8 -14.45 12.80 -29.58
CA GLY A 8 -13.64 11.64 -29.25
C GLY A 8 -12.51 12.10 -28.32
N GLY A 9 -12.88 12.64 -27.14
CA GLY A 9 -11.93 12.96 -26.09
C GLY A 9 -11.10 11.71 -25.83
N ARG A 10 -9.80 11.81 -26.12
CA ARG A 10 -8.84 10.78 -25.82
C ARG A 10 -9.00 10.45 -24.34
N VAL A 11 -9.48 9.24 -24.05
CA VAL A 11 -9.11 8.56 -22.81
C VAL A 11 -7.59 8.61 -22.84
N ALA A 12 -7.00 9.50 -22.04
CA ALA A 12 -5.56 9.52 -21.86
C ALA A 12 -5.18 8.09 -21.52
N ALA A 13 -4.38 7.46 -22.38
CA ALA A 13 -3.84 6.15 -22.07
C ALA A 13 -3.11 6.33 -20.75
N VAL A 14 -3.71 5.77 -19.68
CA VAL A 14 -3.13 5.78 -18.34
C VAL A 14 -1.73 5.23 -18.52
N THR A 15 -0.73 6.08 -18.28
CA THR A 15 0.67 5.65 -18.32
C THR A 15 0.77 4.42 -17.43
N PRO A 16 1.35 3.30 -17.89
CA PRO A 16 1.55 2.14 -17.03
C PRO A 16 2.21 2.60 -15.74
N LEU A 17 1.60 2.27 -14.61
CA LEU A 17 2.05 2.66 -13.27
C LEU A 17 3.51 2.20 -13.01
N MET A 18 3.93 1.19 -13.77
CA MET A 18 5.25 0.56 -13.70
C MET A 18 5.69 0.24 -15.13
N GLN A 19 7.00 0.31 -15.38
CA GLN A 19 7.60 -0.03 -16.67
C GLN A 19 8.13 -1.45 -16.61
N LEU A 20 7.33 -2.40 -17.09
CA LEU A 20 7.73 -3.81 -17.18
C LEU A 20 8.32 -4.12 -18.56
N PRO A 21 9.51 -4.74 -18.65
CA PRO A 21 10.00 -5.29 -19.91
C PRO A 21 9.05 -6.37 -20.46
N ASP A 22 8.90 -6.46 -21.79
CA ASP A 22 7.98 -7.41 -22.44
C ASP A 22 8.15 -8.87 -22.00
N ALA A 23 9.40 -9.28 -21.77
CA ALA A 23 9.71 -10.63 -21.28
C ALA A 23 9.14 -10.88 -19.86
N LEU A 24 9.20 -9.86 -18.99
CA LEU A 24 8.66 -9.92 -17.64
C LEU A 24 7.13 -9.89 -17.65
N VAL A 25 6.53 -9.10 -18.55
CA VAL A 25 5.07 -9.09 -18.77
C VAL A 25 4.56 -10.49 -19.11
N LYS A 26 5.24 -11.18 -20.03
CA LYS A 26 4.87 -12.55 -20.43
C LYS A 26 4.98 -13.52 -19.25
N HIS A 27 6.11 -13.52 -18.56
CA HIS A 27 6.33 -14.43 -17.43
C HIS A 27 5.33 -14.20 -16.28
N LEU A 28 5.06 -12.93 -15.96
CA LEU A 28 4.07 -12.56 -14.96
C LEU A 28 2.67 -13.06 -15.36
N HIS A 29 2.29 -12.90 -16.63
CA HIS A 29 1.00 -13.41 -17.10
C HIS A 29 0.87 -14.93 -16.95
N GLU A 30 1.92 -15.69 -17.30
CA GLU A 30 1.96 -17.14 -17.15
C GLU A 30 1.79 -17.53 -15.67
N GLN A 31 2.59 -16.92 -14.77
CA GLN A 31 2.51 -17.16 -13.33
C GLN A 31 1.09 -16.88 -12.77
N LEU A 32 0.49 -15.75 -13.14
CA LEU A 32 -0.85 -15.37 -12.67
C LEU A 32 -1.92 -16.35 -13.16
N THR A 33 -1.75 -16.88 -14.37
CA THR A 33 -2.67 -17.88 -14.93
C THR A 33 -2.55 -19.20 -14.18
N ASP A 34 -1.32 -19.61 -13.83
CA ASP A 34 -1.07 -20.82 -13.05
C ASP A 34 -1.63 -20.72 -11.60
N GLN A 35 -1.90 -19.51 -11.12
CA GLN A 35 -2.39 -19.21 -9.77
C GLN A 35 -3.90 -18.95 -9.67
N ALA A 36 -4.63 -18.98 -10.80
CA ALA A 36 -6.02 -18.50 -10.88
C ALA A 36 -7.02 -19.24 -9.96
N ASP A 37 -6.75 -20.50 -9.63
CA ASP A 37 -7.62 -21.35 -8.80
C ASP A 37 -7.07 -21.55 -7.37
N SER A 38 -6.16 -20.68 -6.91
CA SER A 38 -5.60 -20.78 -5.57
C SER A 38 -6.64 -20.49 -4.48
N ASP A 39 -6.66 -21.32 -3.45
CA ASP A 39 -7.42 -21.12 -2.21
C ASP A 39 -6.60 -20.42 -1.11
N ASP A 40 -5.36 -20.03 -1.40
CA ASP A 40 -4.50 -19.29 -0.49
C ASP A 40 -4.73 -17.78 -0.66
N ALA A 41 -5.24 -17.14 0.40
CA ALA A 41 -5.56 -15.71 0.37
C ALA A 41 -4.35 -14.81 0.07
N HIS A 42 -3.13 -15.20 0.46
CA HIS A 42 -1.92 -14.45 0.13
C HIS A 42 -1.57 -14.59 -1.36
N VAL A 43 -1.73 -15.79 -1.94
CA VAL A 43 -1.54 -16.00 -3.38
C VAL A 43 -2.57 -15.20 -4.17
N VAL A 44 -3.85 -15.27 -3.82
CA VAL A 44 -4.93 -14.55 -4.50
C VAL A 44 -4.70 -13.03 -4.46
N ARG A 45 -4.35 -12.45 -3.29
CA ARG A 45 -4.01 -11.02 -3.20
C ARG A 45 -2.76 -10.66 -3.99
N GLY A 46 -1.77 -11.54 -4.01
CA GLY A 46 -0.59 -11.36 -4.83
C GLY A 46 -0.91 -11.36 -6.32
N SER A 47 -1.81 -12.25 -6.75
CA SER A 47 -2.33 -12.31 -8.10
C SER A 47 -3.08 -11.03 -8.47
N ALA A 48 -3.88 -10.50 -7.55
CA ALA A 48 -4.54 -9.21 -7.72
C ALA A 48 -3.54 -8.09 -8.01
N LEU A 49 -2.48 -7.98 -7.22
CA LEU A 49 -1.42 -7.01 -7.43
C LEU A 49 -0.80 -7.19 -8.83
N GLY A 50 -0.43 -8.41 -9.20
CA GLY A 50 0.16 -8.71 -10.51
C GLY A 50 -0.74 -8.28 -11.68
N TRP A 51 -2.03 -8.63 -11.64
CA TRP A 51 -3.00 -8.15 -12.62
C TRP A 51 -3.13 -6.62 -12.62
N GLY A 52 -3.09 -6.00 -11.43
CA GLY A 52 -3.11 -4.56 -11.25
C GLY A 52 -1.93 -3.86 -11.91
N VAL A 53 -0.72 -4.42 -11.80
CA VAL A 53 0.50 -3.93 -12.45
C VAL A 53 0.41 -4.06 -13.97
N LEU A 54 -0.15 -5.16 -14.47
CA LEU A 54 -0.41 -5.37 -15.90
C LEU A 54 -1.55 -4.50 -16.49
N GLY A 55 -2.14 -3.62 -15.68
CA GLY A 55 -3.29 -2.80 -16.09
C GLY A 55 -4.58 -3.60 -16.34
N ARG A 56 -4.65 -4.84 -15.84
CA ARG A 56 -5.77 -5.77 -15.99
C ARG A 56 -6.73 -5.63 -14.82
N HIS A 57 -7.42 -4.50 -14.75
CA HIS A 57 -8.26 -4.13 -13.59
C HIS A 57 -9.43 -5.09 -13.34
N GLN A 58 -10.03 -5.67 -14.38
CA GLN A 58 -11.13 -6.63 -14.21
C GLN A 58 -10.67 -7.90 -13.49
N GLN A 59 -9.51 -8.44 -13.89
CA GLN A 59 -8.89 -9.60 -13.25
C GLN A 59 -8.46 -9.27 -11.83
N ARG A 60 -7.76 -8.14 -11.63
CA ARG A 60 -7.42 -7.66 -10.28
C ARG A 60 -8.65 -7.63 -9.37
N ASP A 61 -9.73 -7.02 -9.82
CA ASP A 61 -10.93 -6.85 -8.99
C ASP A 61 -11.63 -8.20 -8.74
N ALA A 62 -11.51 -9.18 -9.65
CA ALA A 62 -11.99 -10.53 -9.42
C ALA A 62 -11.19 -11.24 -8.31
N GLU A 63 -9.86 -11.19 -8.39
CA GLU A 63 -8.97 -11.74 -7.37
C GLU A 63 -9.19 -11.07 -6.00
N LEU A 64 -9.30 -9.74 -5.94
CA LEU A 64 -9.56 -9.05 -4.67
C LEU A 64 -10.88 -9.48 -4.04
N ARG A 65 -11.95 -9.67 -4.83
CA ARG A 65 -13.23 -10.17 -4.30
C ARG A 65 -13.08 -11.58 -3.76
N SER A 66 -12.44 -12.47 -4.53
CA SER A 66 -12.13 -13.84 -4.09
C SER A 66 -11.36 -13.84 -2.76
N SER A 67 -10.34 -12.99 -2.63
CA SER A 67 -9.54 -12.89 -1.41
C SER A 67 -10.33 -12.46 -0.16
N LEU A 68 -11.38 -11.66 -0.33
CA LEU A 68 -12.23 -11.23 0.78
C LEU A 68 -13.20 -12.33 1.24
N GLU A 69 -13.56 -13.24 0.33
CA GLU A 69 -14.42 -14.41 0.60
C GLU A 69 -13.66 -15.55 1.29
N LEU A 70 -12.35 -15.64 1.07
CA LEU A 70 -11.49 -16.60 1.77
C LEU A 70 -11.39 -16.28 3.27
N PRO A 71 -11.32 -17.31 4.13
CA PRO A 71 -11.13 -17.11 5.57
C PRO A 71 -9.82 -16.36 5.83
N ALA A 72 -9.82 -15.46 6.80
CA ALA A 72 -8.58 -14.84 7.25
C ALA A 72 -7.67 -15.93 7.88
N PRO A 73 -6.36 -15.90 7.64
CA PRO A 73 -5.43 -16.73 8.38
C PRO A 73 -5.58 -16.46 9.89
N ASP A 74 -5.57 -17.52 10.69
CA ASP A 74 -5.64 -17.44 12.16
C ASP A 74 -4.34 -16.81 12.68
N SER A 75 -4.36 -15.49 12.78
CA SER A 75 -3.19 -14.64 13.07
C SER A 75 -3.58 -13.59 14.10
N SER A 76 -2.61 -13.22 14.94
CA SER A 76 -2.79 -12.25 16.01
C SER A 76 -1.58 -11.32 16.10
N GLY A 77 -1.66 -10.30 16.96
CA GLY A 77 -0.61 -9.30 17.06
C GLY A 77 -0.38 -8.58 15.73
N ILE A 78 0.88 -8.42 15.34
CA ILE A 78 1.25 -7.65 14.16
C ILE A 78 0.77 -8.28 12.85
N GLU A 79 0.76 -9.61 12.76
CA GLU A 79 0.33 -10.34 11.56
C GLU A 79 -1.18 -10.21 11.35
N GLY A 80 -1.96 -10.36 12.41
CA GLY A 80 -3.42 -10.12 12.36
C GLY A 80 -3.75 -8.68 11.96
N ALA A 81 -3.03 -7.70 12.53
CA ALA A 81 -3.26 -6.29 12.21
C ALA A 81 -2.95 -5.98 10.74
N ARG A 82 -1.91 -6.62 10.19
CA ARG A 82 -1.53 -6.53 8.77
C ARG A 82 -2.57 -7.18 7.87
N GLU A 83 -3.09 -8.35 8.23
CA GLU A 83 -4.17 -9.01 7.48
C GLU A 83 -5.42 -8.13 7.38
N GLU A 84 -5.85 -7.53 8.48
CA GLU A 84 -7.01 -6.62 8.48
C GLU A 84 -6.75 -5.35 7.67
N LEU A 85 -5.53 -4.79 7.73
CA LEU A 85 -5.12 -3.67 6.87
C LEU A 85 -5.19 -4.04 5.38
N LEU A 86 -4.73 -5.25 5.00
CA LEU A 86 -4.80 -5.74 3.62
C LEU A 86 -6.23 -5.87 3.12
N ARG A 87 -7.13 -6.42 3.96
CA ARG A 87 -8.55 -6.53 3.64
C ARG A 87 -9.19 -5.15 3.47
N GLY A 88 -8.84 -4.21 4.35
CA GLY A 88 -9.22 -2.80 4.21
C GLY A 88 -8.72 -2.18 2.91
N ALA A 89 -7.46 -2.42 2.54
CA ALA A 89 -6.86 -1.95 1.29
C ALA A 89 -7.56 -2.55 0.05
N ALA A 90 -7.89 -3.85 0.07
CA ALA A 90 -8.67 -4.50 -0.97
C ALA A 90 -10.06 -3.85 -1.13
N CYS A 91 -10.75 -3.55 -0.03
CA CYS A 91 -12.01 -2.80 -0.06
C CYS A 91 -11.85 -1.41 -0.71
N VAL A 92 -10.78 -0.67 -0.38
CA VAL A 92 -10.50 0.65 -0.99
C VAL A 92 -10.32 0.53 -2.51
N LEU A 93 -9.55 -0.45 -2.98
CA LEU A 93 -9.34 -0.69 -4.42
C LEU A 93 -10.65 -1.04 -5.13
N LEU A 94 -11.50 -1.88 -4.50
CA LEU A 94 -12.80 -2.31 -5.00
C LEU A 94 -13.91 -1.26 -4.87
N ARG A 95 -13.64 -0.10 -4.24
CA ARG A 95 -14.64 0.91 -3.88
C ARG A 95 -15.76 0.36 -2.98
N LEU A 96 -15.42 -0.57 -2.10
CA LEU A 96 -16.25 -1.07 -1.02
C LEU A 96 -15.95 -0.29 0.26
N SER A 97 -16.78 -0.46 1.30
CA SER A 97 -16.51 0.14 2.61
C SER A 97 -15.34 -0.58 3.30
N PRO A 98 -14.24 0.12 3.66
CA PRO A 98 -13.13 -0.48 4.38
C PRO A 98 -13.27 -0.35 5.91
N THR A 99 -14.31 0.32 6.41
CA THR A 99 -14.41 0.80 7.80
C THR A 99 -14.20 -0.28 8.85
N ALA A 100 -14.84 -1.45 8.70
CA ALA A 100 -14.74 -2.52 9.68
C ALA A 100 -13.31 -3.07 9.77
N HIS A 101 -12.72 -3.42 8.62
CA HIS A 101 -11.35 -3.92 8.54
C HIS A 101 -10.32 -2.91 9.07
N LEU A 102 -10.43 -1.63 8.67
CA LEU A 102 -9.52 -0.59 9.14
C LEU A 102 -9.67 -0.32 10.65
N ALA A 103 -10.89 -0.43 11.20
CA ALA A 103 -11.10 -0.29 12.63
C ALA A 103 -10.45 -1.43 13.41
N THR A 104 -10.62 -2.68 12.97
CA THR A 104 -9.99 -3.87 13.58
C THR A 104 -8.46 -3.79 13.47
N ALA A 105 -7.93 -3.45 12.29
CA ALA A 105 -6.50 -3.27 12.08
C ALA A 105 -5.91 -2.22 13.03
N ARG A 106 -6.59 -1.08 13.18
CA ARG A 106 -6.20 -0.03 14.12
C ARG A 106 -6.12 -0.55 15.55
N GLU A 107 -7.18 -1.17 16.04
CA GLU A 107 -7.25 -1.71 17.40
C GLU A 107 -6.09 -2.68 17.67
N GLN A 108 -5.83 -3.58 16.72
CA GLN A 108 -4.74 -4.55 16.87
C GLN A 108 -3.35 -3.90 16.82
N PHE A 109 -3.12 -2.92 15.94
CA PHE A 109 -1.86 -2.16 15.95
C PHE A 109 -1.68 -1.35 17.24
N GLU A 110 -2.75 -0.77 17.80
CA GLU A 110 -2.72 -0.08 19.10
C GLU A 110 -2.31 -1.04 20.21
N VAL A 111 -2.88 -2.24 20.27
CA VAL A 111 -2.49 -3.28 21.25
C VAL A 111 -1.02 -3.67 21.11
N VAL A 112 -0.56 -3.99 19.89
CA VAL A 112 0.86 -4.34 19.62
C VAL A 112 1.80 -3.23 20.08
N LEU A 113 1.42 -1.98 19.83
CA LEU A 113 2.21 -0.83 20.25
C LEU A 113 2.24 -0.69 21.78
N GLU A 114 1.08 -0.77 22.45
CA GLU A 114 0.98 -0.70 23.91
C GLU A 114 1.83 -1.76 24.61
N GLU A 115 1.88 -2.98 24.06
CA GLU A 115 2.71 -4.07 24.56
C GLU A 115 4.21 -3.86 24.33
N ALA A 116 4.60 -3.23 23.21
CA ALA A 116 5.99 -3.03 22.85
C ALA A 116 6.65 -1.81 23.54
N LEU A 117 5.86 -0.77 23.86
CA LEU A 117 6.38 0.50 24.40
C LEU A 117 7.18 0.36 25.72
N PRO A 118 6.74 -0.43 26.73
CA PRO A 118 7.46 -0.56 28.00
C PRO A 118 8.86 -1.16 27.87
N ASP A 119 9.08 -1.98 26.85
CA ASP A 119 10.32 -2.73 26.63
C ASP A 119 11.22 -2.09 25.56
N LEU A 120 10.94 -0.84 25.17
CA LEU A 120 11.82 -0.09 24.28
C LEU A 120 13.17 0.20 24.96
N PRO A 121 14.29 0.08 24.23
CA PRO A 121 15.59 0.39 24.80
C PRO A 121 15.69 1.89 25.11
N GLU A 122 16.32 2.23 26.26
CA GLU A 122 16.56 3.63 26.67
C GLU A 122 17.50 4.36 25.70
N ASP A 123 18.43 3.62 25.08
CA ASP A 123 19.33 4.10 24.03
C ASP A 123 18.97 3.43 22.70
N LEU A 124 18.40 4.21 21.77
CA LEU A 124 18.04 3.75 20.43
C LEU A 124 19.26 3.63 19.49
N ASP A 125 20.44 4.15 19.90
CA ASP A 125 21.65 4.14 19.09
C ASP A 125 22.45 2.81 19.24
N GLY A 126 22.21 2.06 20.32
CA GLY A 126 22.85 0.77 20.62
C GLY A 126 21.99 -0.44 20.22
N ASP A 127 22.45 -1.21 19.23
CA ASP A 127 21.80 -2.40 18.66
C ASP A 127 20.40 -2.19 18.05
N VAL A 128 20.45 -1.84 16.77
CA VAL A 128 19.33 -1.56 15.88
C VAL A 128 18.63 -2.85 15.45
N ALA A 129 17.91 -3.53 16.34
CA ALA A 129 16.87 -4.52 15.99
C ALA A 129 16.27 -5.23 17.22
N THR A 130 16.07 -4.54 18.35
CA THR A 130 15.32 -5.20 19.44
C THR A 130 13.89 -5.50 18.96
N GLU A 131 13.35 -6.63 19.39
CA GLU A 131 12.01 -7.04 19.01
C GLU A 131 10.94 -6.00 19.38
N PRO A 132 10.94 -5.38 20.58
CA PRO A 132 10.01 -4.31 20.93
C PRO A 132 10.12 -3.11 19.99
N LEU A 133 11.33 -2.70 19.61
CA LEU A 133 11.54 -1.60 18.67
C LEU A 133 10.99 -1.94 17.29
N ARG A 134 11.20 -3.17 16.81
CA ARG A 134 10.67 -3.66 15.54
C ARG A 134 9.13 -3.62 15.54
N LEU A 135 8.50 -4.15 16.59
CA LEU A 135 7.05 -4.19 16.74
C LEU A 135 6.44 -2.77 16.83
N ALA A 136 6.99 -1.91 17.69
CA ALA A 136 6.52 -0.53 17.84
C ALA A 136 6.60 0.25 16.52
N ARG A 137 7.68 0.07 15.76
CA ARG A 137 7.85 0.68 14.43
C ARG A 137 6.82 0.16 13.42
N GLN A 138 6.64 -1.15 13.35
CA GLN A 138 5.68 -1.76 12.43
C GLN A 138 4.23 -1.36 12.78
N ALA A 139 3.92 -1.25 14.07
CA ALA A 139 2.63 -0.80 14.55
C ALA A 139 2.35 0.67 14.20
N ARG A 140 3.29 1.58 14.47
CA ARG A 140 3.14 3.01 14.11
C ARG A 140 3.01 3.22 12.60
N ALA A 141 3.83 2.53 11.79
CA ALA A 141 3.69 2.57 10.35
C ALA A 141 2.32 2.05 9.89
N GLY A 142 1.85 0.94 10.48
CA GLY A 142 0.51 0.39 10.22
C GLY A 142 -0.62 1.34 10.60
N LEU A 143 -0.54 1.99 11.76
CA LEU A 143 -1.52 3.01 12.20
C LEU A 143 -1.58 4.20 11.24
N SER A 144 -0.42 4.63 10.73
CA SER A 144 -0.33 5.69 9.74
C SER A 144 -1.00 5.30 8.41
N GLU A 145 -0.74 4.08 7.93
CA GLU A 145 -1.34 3.53 6.71
C GLU A 145 -2.86 3.36 6.86
N VAL A 146 -3.32 2.81 7.98
CA VAL A 146 -4.75 2.69 8.32
C VAL A 146 -5.41 4.06 8.32
N ALA A 147 -4.82 5.05 8.99
CA ALA A 147 -5.36 6.40 9.05
C ALA A 147 -5.42 7.05 7.67
N PHE A 148 -4.42 6.84 6.81
CA PHE A 148 -4.46 7.34 5.43
C PHE A 148 -5.62 6.73 4.64
N LEU A 149 -5.77 5.41 4.67
CA LEU A 149 -6.83 4.70 3.95
C LEU A 149 -8.24 5.02 4.51
N ALA A 150 -8.33 5.37 5.79
CA ALA A 150 -9.54 5.88 6.42
C ALA A 150 -9.80 7.37 6.14
N SER A 151 -8.94 8.05 5.38
CA SER A 151 -8.98 9.51 5.14
C SER A 151 -8.82 10.37 6.41
N GLU A 152 -8.21 9.82 7.46
CA GLU A 152 -7.84 10.51 8.70
C GLU A 152 -6.44 11.16 8.56
N TYR A 153 -6.28 12.07 7.61
CA TYR A 153 -4.95 12.59 7.20
C TYR A 153 -4.14 13.23 8.34
N GLY A 154 -4.79 13.91 9.27
CA GLY A 154 -4.10 14.47 10.45
C GLY A 154 -3.48 13.39 11.33
N ARG A 155 -4.22 12.30 11.57
CA ARG A 155 -3.73 11.15 12.34
C ARG A 155 -2.61 10.42 11.60
N CYS A 156 -2.77 10.20 10.30
CA CYS A 156 -1.75 9.61 9.43
C CYS A 156 -0.40 10.32 9.62
N ARG A 157 -0.37 11.65 9.51
CA ARG A 157 0.87 12.41 9.68
C ARG A 157 1.48 12.25 11.08
N ASN A 158 0.66 12.30 12.12
CA ASN A 158 1.15 12.17 13.50
C ASN A 158 1.76 10.78 13.74
N GLU A 159 1.11 9.71 13.27
CA GLU A 159 1.63 8.34 13.41
C GLU A 159 2.90 8.12 12.59
N ALA A 160 2.98 8.68 11.38
CA ALA A 160 4.18 8.66 10.55
C ALA A 160 5.36 9.37 11.22
N GLU A 161 5.12 10.52 11.84
CA GLU A 161 6.13 11.28 12.58
C GLU A 161 6.65 10.47 13.77
N LEU A 162 5.75 9.93 14.60
CA LEU A 162 6.10 9.08 15.75
C LEU A 162 6.84 7.81 15.31
N ALA A 163 6.48 7.22 14.17
CA ALA A 163 7.22 6.09 13.60
C ALA A 163 8.67 6.46 13.25
N ARG A 164 8.90 7.67 12.73
CA ARG A 164 10.25 8.17 12.39
C ARG A 164 11.07 8.49 13.64
N GLU A 165 10.45 8.97 14.71
CA GLU A 165 11.13 9.25 15.99
C GLU A 165 11.67 7.98 16.66
N LEU A 166 11.05 6.82 16.42
CA LEU A 166 11.54 5.51 16.86
C LEU A 166 12.72 4.98 16.02
N ILE A 167 13.27 5.78 15.10
CA ILE A 167 14.36 5.37 14.21
C ILE A 167 15.46 6.41 14.27
N PRO A 168 16.68 6.04 14.69
CA PRO A 168 17.80 6.96 14.55
C PRO A 168 17.96 7.36 13.08
N PRO A 169 18.08 8.66 12.75
CA PRO A 169 17.99 9.15 11.37
C PRO A 169 18.96 8.50 10.38
N TYR A 170 20.08 7.96 10.86
CA TYR A 170 21.08 7.29 10.04
C TYR A 170 20.62 5.91 9.54
N LEU A 171 19.63 5.27 10.16
CA LEU A 171 19.09 3.93 9.83
C LEU A 171 17.82 3.98 8.98
N LEU A 172 17.26 5.18 8.77
CA LEU A 172 16.17 5.36 7.81
C LEU A 172 16.70 5.08 6.40
N TYR A 173 16.01 4.18 5.69
CA TYR A 173 16.14 4.01 4.24
C TYR A 173 16.07 5.40 3.59
N GLN A 174 17.08 5.75 2.77
CA GLN A 174 17.36 7.12 2.34
C GLN A 174 16.13 7.93 1.86
N PRO A 175 15.18 7.37 1.08
CA PRO A 175 13.94 8.04 0.70
C PRO A 175 13.01 8.44 1.87
N HIS A 176 12.95 7.65 2.95
CA HIS A 176 12.10 7.90 4.12
C HIS A 176 12.64 9.00 5.04
N ARG A 177 13.87 9.47 4.83
CA ARG A 177 14.43 10.63 5.57
C ARG A 177 13.68 11.93 5.29
N LYS A 178 12.89 11.99 4.21
CA LYS A 178 12.05 13.14 3.82
C LYS A 178 10.57 12.97 4.22
N GLY A 179 10.23 11.89 4.91
CA GLY A 179 8.86 11.49 5.26
C GLY A 179 8.41 10.21 4.56
N TYR A 180 7.41 9.54 5.12
CA TYR A 180 6.80 8.38 4.48
C TYR A 180 5.98 8.80 3.24
N PRO A 181 5.81 7.94 2.22
CA PRO A 181 5.05 8.31 1.02
C PRO A 181 3.60 8.72 1.32
N HIS A 182 2.91 7.99 2.21
CA HIS A 182 1.54 8.31 2.62
C HIS A 182 1.46 9.56 3.52
N GLU A 183 2.53 9.90 4.25
CA GLU A 183 2.64 11.15 5.03
C GLU A 183 2.67 12.36 4.08
N LEU A 184 3.46 12.28 3.02
CA LEU A 184 3.51 13.33 1.98
C LEU A 184 2.17 13.48 1.27
N MET A 185 1.55 12.36 0.87
CA MET A 185 0.22 12.39 0.25
C MET A 185 -0.83 12.94 1.21
N ALA A 186 -0.85 12.53 2.48
CA ALA A 186 -1.78 13.04 3.49
C ALA A 186 -1.68 14.55 3.65
N ARG A 187 -0.45 15.09 3.68
CA ARG A 187 -0.21 16.53 3.73
C ARG A 187 -0.77 17.22 2.48
N GLY A 188 -0.40 16.74 1.29
CA GLY A 188 -0.85 17.33 0.03
C GLY A 188 -2.37 17.30 -0.14
N ILE A 189 -3.03 16.18 0.20
CA ILE A 189 -4.49 16.06 0.15
C ILE A 189 -5.15 17.04 1.13
N ALA A 190 -4.66 17.12 2.36
CA ALA A 190 -5.21 18.03 3.37
C ALA A 190 -5.05 19.51 3.00
N GLU A 191 -3.98 19.85 2.29
CA GLU A 191 -3.64 21.21 1.85
C GLU A 191 -4.13 21.53 0.43
N ALA A 192 -4.78 20.58 -0.24
CA ALA A 192 -5.12 20.63 -1.66
C ALA A 192 -3.93 20.99 -2.58
N ASP A 193 -2.73 20.51 -2.22
CA ASP A 193 -1.49 20.68 -2.97
C ASP A 193 -1.11 19.38 -3.67
N ALA A 194 -1.10 19.41 -5.00
CA ALA A 194 -0.75 18.26 -5.82
C ALA A 194 0.74 17.86 -5.71
N GLY A 195 1.65 18.78 -5.40
CA GLY A 195 3.08 18.51 -5.37
C GLY A 195 3.46 17.35 -4.43
N PRO A 196 3.09 17.42 -3.13
CA PRO A 196 3.31 16.32 -2.18
C PRO A 196 2.57 15.03 -2.55
N VAL A 197 1.38 15.12 -3.16
CA VAL A 197 0.61 13.94 -3.59
C VAL A 197 1.30 13.22 -4.72
N VAL A 198 1.74 13.94 -5.76
CA VAL A 198 2.55 13.40 -6.86
C VAL A 198 3.78 12.71 -6.30
N ARG A 199 4.55 13.39 -5.45
CA ARG A 199 5.80 12.84 -4.93
C ARG A 199 5.58 11.58 -4.11
N GLY A 200 4.56 11.56 -3.24
CA GLY A 200 4.26 10.38 -2.44
C GLY A 200 3.73 9.20 -3.27
N ALA A 201 2.93 9.45 -4.30
CA ALA A 201 2.50 8.42 -5.24
C ALA A 201 3.68 7.82 -6.02
N GLU A 202 4.55 8.68 -6.55
CA GLU A 202 5.78 8.25 -7.25
C GLU A 202 6.71 7.44 -6.34
N MET A 203 6.87 7.82 -5.08
CA MET A 203 7.70 7.05 -4.14
C MET A 203 7.15 5.63 -3.91
N GLN A 204 5.83 5.45 -3.88
CA GLN A 204 5.23 4.10 -3.80
C GLN A 204 5.45 3.31 -5.09
N GLU A 205 5.32 3.97 -6.25
CA GLU A 205 5.58 3.36 -7.55
C GLU A 205 7.04 2.96 -7.74
N GLU A 206 7.98 3.83 -7.32
CA GLU A 206 9.42 3.56 -7.28
C GLU A 206 9.74 2.33 -6.41
N PHE A 207 9.10 2.23 -5.22
CA PHE A 207 9.25 1.07 -4.34
C PHE A 207 8.74 -0.23 -4.99
N LEU A 208 7.56 -0.18 -5.60
CA LEU A 208 6.98 -1.34 -6.27
C LEU A 208 7.80 -1.76 -7.50
N GLN A 209 8.28 -0.79 -8.30
CA GLN A 209 9.17 -1.06 -9.43
C GLN A 209 10.47 -1.72 -8.95
N TYR A 210 11.06 -1.24 -7.86
CA TYR A 210 12.24 -1.87 -7.27
C TYR A 210 11.98 -3.32 -6.86
N ALA A 211 10.84 -3.59 -6.20
CA ALA A 211 10.47 -4.95 -5.78
C ALA A 211 10.31 -5.90 -6.99
N LEU A 212 9.78 -5.38 -8.11
CA LEU A 212 9.68 -6.11 -9.38
C LEU A 212 11.03 -6.37 -10.02
N ASP A 213 11.89 -5.35 -10.09
CA ASP A 213 13.18 -5.40 -10.80
C ASP A 213 14.18 -6.33 -10.10
N VAL A 214 14.15 -6.42 -8.76
CA VAL A 214 15.00 -7.33 -7.99
C VAL A 214 14.50 -8.79 -8.07
N GLY A 215 13.43 -9.04 -8.84
CA GLY A 215 13.07 -10.38 -9.31
C GLY A 215 12.31 -11.23 -8.29
N TYR A 216 11.91 -10.66 -7.16
CA TYR A 216 11.05 -11.31 -6.19
C TYR A 216 9.68 -10.65 -6.21
N LEU A 217 8.90 -10.94 -7.26
CA LEU A 217 7.47 -11.11 -7.03
C LEU A 217 7.31 -12.37 -6.18
N LYS A 218 7.59 -12.21 -4.88
CA LYS A 218 6.77 -12.75 -3.82
C LYS A 218 5.62 -11.77 -3.61
N PRO A 219 4.60 -11.72 -4.49
CA PRO A 219 3.50 -10.77 -4.34
C PRO A 219 2.66 -11.04 -3.07
N TRP A 220 3.02 -12.09 -2.33
CA TRP A 220 2.56 -12.47 -0.99
C TRP A 220 3.21 -11.70 0.17
N GLU A 221 4.14 -10.76 -0.05
CA GLU A 221 4.51 -9.83 1.02
C GLU A 221 3.47 -8.71 1.13
N ASP A 222 2.77 -8.72 2.26
CA ASP A 222 1.67 -7.82 2.62
C ASP A 222 1.97 -6.33 2.35
N ALA A 223 3.23 -5.91 2.45
CA ALA A 223 3.65 -4.54 2.19
C ALA A 223 3.35 -4.06 0.76
N TYR A 224 3.38 -4.93 -0.25
CA TYR A 224 3.25 -4.51 -1.65
C TYR A 224 1.82 -4.14 -2.03
N LEU A 225 0.81 -4.87 -1.55
CA LEU A 225 -0.58 -4.54 -1.84
C LEU A 225 -0.99 -3.20 -1.20
N VAL A 226 -0.52 -2.93 0.03
CA VAL A 226 -0.77 -1.65 0.71
C VAL A 226 -0.09 -0.52 -0.06
N ALA A 227 1.19 -0.67 -0.40
CA ALA A 227 1.93 0.31 -1.21
C ALA A 227 1.22 0.62 -2.55
N TYR A 228 0.79 -0.42 -3.26
CA TYR A 228 0.01 -0.28 -4.50
C TYR A 228 -1.30 0.47 -4.25
N THR A 229 -2.03 0.13 -3.19
CA THR A 229 -3.29 0.80 -2.83
C THR A 229 -3.06 2.29 -2.56
N LEU A 230 -2.02 2.64 -1.79
CA LEU A 230 -1.65 4.01 -1.49
C LEU A 230 -1.32 4.79 -2.78
N ALA A 231 -0.53 4.21 -3.68
CA ALA A 231 -0.23 4.81 -4.99
C ALA A 231 -1.52 5.07 -5.79
N ARG A 232 -2.43 4.09 -5.83
CA ARG A 232 -3.71 4.22 -6.55
C ARG A 232 -4.63 5.28 -5.95
N VAL A 233 -4.66 5.45 -4.63
CA VAL A 233 -5.40 6.52 -3.96
C VAL A 233 -4.81 7.89 -4.35
N GLY A 234 -3.49 8.05 -4.27
CA GLY A 234 -2.82 9.29 -4.68
C GLY A 234 -3.09 9.65 -6.15
N ARG A 235 -2.94 8.68 -7.07
CA ARG A 235 -3.23 8.89 -8.50
C ARG A 235 -4.69 9.25 -8.76
N ARG A 236 -5.65 8.58 -8.09
CA ARG A 236 -7.07 8.92 -8.21
C ARG A 236 -7.32 10.36 -7.76
N TRP A 237 -6.74 10.78 -6.64
CA TRP A 237 -6.90 12.15 -6.15
C TRP A 237 -6.39 13.16 -7.17
N LEU A 238 -5.23 12.91 -7.80
CA LEU A 238 -4.65 13.78 -8.84
C LEU A 238 -5.56 13.85 -10.08
N ASP A 239 -6.07 12.71 -10.55
CA ASP A 239 -7.01 12.64 -11.67
C ASP A 239 -8.28 13.46 -11.41
N GLU A 240 -8.79 13.44 -10.17
CA GLU A 240 -9.99 14.17 -9.74
C GLU A 240 -9.76 15.68 -9.58
N HIS A 241 -8.51 16.12 -9.32
CA HIS A 241 -8.16 17.51 -9.02
C HIS A 241 -7.37 18.19 -10.16
N GLY A 242 -7.19 17.53 -11.30
CA GLY A 242 -6.67 18.12 -12.54
C GLY A 242 -5.16 18.36 -12.56
N ALA A 243 -4.39 17.49 -11.90
CA ALA A 243 -2.93 17.54 -11.81
C ALA A 243 -2.24 16.46 -12.66
#